data_AF-A0A522DF89-F1
#
_entry.id   AF-A0A522DF89-F1
#
_cell.length_a   1.000
_cell.length_b   1.000
_cell.length_c   1.000
_cell.angle_alpha   90.00
_cell.angle_beta   90.00
_cell.angle_gamma   90.00
#
_symmetry.space_group_name_H-M   'P 1'
#
loop_
_entity.id
_entity.type
_entity.pdbx_description
1 polymer ?
#
loop_
_entity_poly.entity_id
_entity_poly.type
_entity_poly.pdbx_seq_one_letter_code
_entity_poly.pdbx_strand_id
1 'polypeptide(L)'
;VYSLFKKSLEELASLQVNGDKGLDYERCLTNKEFGKQAIMADLLYFKYYFLDALRRPYDKQQLIEDFEALSNYLTHAEYKFFMFRDFQSRNIMVTSPLSPSGGGNGEVVHFIDYQGGMKGAPQYDVASMLWQARANLPDDWKNNLLEDYMSAFEKIIATHVDRTIFRSQYNGYVLIRLLQVLGAYGFRGLFERKAHFLTSIPLALKNLRWFIENQSMGIALPEFRKVLDICIADEIIEQFTPLQASEDNPLIIKINSFSYKNGIPGDSSGNGGGFVFDCRGILNPGRFDEFKTLTGRDKSVKDFLEQQTRISEFLNSVFDIVDITVEDYIKRNFESLVISFGCTGGQHRSVYAADALARHLRNKFKVKIQLNHREQNIVETKGV
;
A
#
# COMPACT_ATOMS: atom_id res chain seq x y z
N VAL A 1 -16.63 -2.51 -16.17
CA VAL A 1 -16.01 -2.70 -14.84
C VAL A 1 -17.06 -2.85 -13.74
N TYR A 2 -17.97 -1.88 -13.51
CA TYR A 2 -19.06 -2.04 -12.52
C TYR A 2 -19.83 -3.37 -12.68
N SER A 3 -20.23 -3.67 -13.91
CA SER A 3 -20.94 -4.92 -14.26
C SER A 3 -20.21 -6.18 -13.83
N LEU A 4 -18.87 -6.19 -13.90
CA LEU A 4 -18.05 -7.30 -13.44
C LEU A 4 -18.05 -7.40 -11.92
N PHE A 5 -17.95 -6.29 -11.18
CA PHE A 5 -18.08 -6.31 -9.72
C PHE A 5 -19.45 -6.84 -9.28
N LYS A 6 -20.52 -6.37 -9.93
CA LYS A 6 -21.88 -6.86 -9.66
C LYS A 6 -21.97 -8.37 -9.89
N LYS A 7 -21.54 -8.84 -11.07
CA LYS A 7 -21.54 -10.27 -11.40
C LYS A 7 -20.69 -11.09 -10.42
N SER A 8 -19.52 -10.58 -10.05
CA SER A 8 -18.66 -11.25 -9.06
C SER A 8 -19.32 -11.36 -7.69
N LEU A 9 -20.08 -10.35 -7.25
CA LEU A 9 -20.80 -10.42 -5.97
C LEU A 9 -22.02 -11.35 -6.03
N GLU A 10 -22.71 -11.42 -7.17
CA GLU A 10 -23.78 -12.39 -7.40
C GLU A 10 -23.25 -13.83 -7.36
N GLU A 11 -22.14 -14.10 -8.06
CA GLU A 11 -21.47 -15.41 -8.02
C GLU A 11 -20.86 -15.73 -6.65
N LEU A 12 -20.38 -14.71 -5.93
CA LEU A 12 -19.93 -14.87 -4.54
C LEU A 12 -21.08 -15.34 -3.66
N ALA A 13 -22.25 -14.70 -3.72
CA ALA A 13 -23.42 -15.14 -2.94
C ALA A 13 -23.80 -16.60 -3.24
N SER A 14 -23.72 -17.01 -4.51
CA SER A 14 -23.93 -18.40 -4.92
C SER A 14 -22.88 -19.34 -4.33
N LEU A 15 -21.59 -19.00 -4.43
CA LEU A 15 -20.50 -19.77 -3.84
C LEU A 15 -20.69 -19.92 -2.32
N GLN A 16 -21.00 -18.82 -1.63
CA GLN A 16 -21.14 -18.84 -0.18
C GLN A 16 -22.25 -19.79 0.26
N VAL A 17 -23.45 -19.71 -0.33
CA VAL A 17 -24.60 -20.53 0.09
C VAL A 17 -24.54 -21.95 -0.46
N ASN A 18 -24.26 -22.12 -1.75
CA ASN A 18 -24.26 -23.44 -2.38
C ASN A 18 -22.97 -24.19 -2.12
N GLY A 19 -21.83 -23.50 -2.09
CA GLY A 19 -20.54 -24.08 -1.77
C GLY A 19 -20.44 -24.52 -0.31
N ASP A 20 -21.20 -23.90 0.61
CA ASP A 20 -21.29 -24.37 2.01
C ASP A 20 -21.85 -25.79 2.13
N LYS A 21 -22.70 -26.22 1.19
CA LYS A 21 -23.37 -27.52 1.24
C LYS A 21 -22.35 -28.65 1.06
N GLY A 22 -22.20 -29.47 2.10
CA GLY A 22 -21.30 -30.63 2.07
C GLY A 22 -19.83 -30.32 2.37
N LEU A 23 -19.49 -29.07 2.72
CA LEU A 23 -18.17 -28.75 3.24
C LEU A 23 -18.01 -29.21 4.70
N ASP A 24 -16.89 -29.87 4.97
CA ASP A 24 -16.49 -30.34 6.28
C ASP A 24 -15.47 -29.37 6.91
N TYR A 25 -15.98 -28.40 7.69
CA TYR A 25 -15.15 -27.38 8.34
C TYR A 25 -14.27 -27.93 9.46
N GLU A 26 -14.46 -29.18 9.90
CA GLU A 26 -13.56 -29.83 10.86
C GLU A 26 -12.16 -30.05 10.27
N ARG A 27 -12.05 -30.02 8.93
CA ARG A 27 -10.78 -30.15 8.20
C ARG A 27 -10.01 -28.84 8.05
N CYS A 28 -10.55 -27.72 8.52
CA CYS A 28 -9.83 -26.44 8.53
C CYS A 28 -8.60 -26.54 9.47
N LEU A 29 -7.42 -26.15 8.97
CA LEU A 29 -6.17 -26.23 9.72
C LEU A 29 -6.06 -25.23 10.88
N THR A 30 -6.67 -24.04 10.72
CA THR A 30 -6.55 -22.93 11.69
C THR A 30 -7.84 -22.77 12.48
N ASN A 31 -8.85 -22.16 11.88
CA ASN A 31 -10.16 -21.92 12.48
C ASN A 31 -11.24 -22.54 11.60
N LYS A 32 -12.16 -23.28 12.23
CA LYS A 32 -13.34 -23.86 11.58
C LYS A 32 -14.39 -22.80 11.24
N GLU A 33 -14.46 -21.78 12.10
CA GLU A 33 -15.38 -20.67 11.98
C GLU A 33 -14.65 -19.35 12.26
N PHE A 34 -15.05 -18.31 11.54
CA PHE A 34 -14.68 -16.93 11.85
C PHE A 34 -15.51 -16.39 13.03
N GLY A 35 -15.18 -16.87 14.23
CA GLY A 35 -15.83 -16.53 15.48
C GLY A 35 -15.14 -15.41 16.28
N LYS A 36 -15.52 -15.27 17.55
CA LYS A 36 -15.05 -14.22 18.48
C LYS A 36 -13.53 -14.13 18.52
N GLN A 37 -12.85 -15.27 18.63
CA GLN A 37 -11.39 -15.34 18.76
C GLN A 37 -10.68 -14.82 17.51
N ALA A 38 -11.22 -15.09 16.32
CA ALA A 38 -10.62 -14.65 15.07
C ALA A 38 -10.80 -13.13 14.87
N ILE A 39 -11.96 -12.58 15.25
CA ILE A 39 -12.18 -11.12 15.28
C ILE A 39 -11.25 -10.45 16.28
N MET A 40 -11.16 -11.00 17.51
CA MET A 40 -10.26 -10.49 18.54
C MET A 40 -8.80 -10.51 18.08
N ALA A 41 -8.37 -11.56 17.39
CA ALA A 41 -7.02 -11.62 16.84
C ALA A 41 -6.73 -10.48 15.86
N ASP A 42 -7.66 -10.15 14.95
CA ASP A 42 -7.52 -9.03 14.02
C ASP A 42 -7.48 -7.67 14.74
N LEU A 43 -8.35 -7.47 15.74
CA LEU A 43 -8.41 -6.24 16.53
C LEU A 43 -7.16 -6.05 17.40
N LEU A 44 -6.66 -7.13 18.01
CA LEU A 44 -5.41 -7.12 18.77
C LEU A 44 -4.20 -6.90 17.87
N TYR A 45 -4.21 -7.43 16.66
CA TYR A 45 -3.15 -7.19 15.67
C TYR A 45 -3.05 -5.69 15.33
N PHE A 46 -4.18 -5.02 15.08
CA PHE A 46 -4.24 -3.56 14.98
C PHE A 46 -3.69 -2.86 16.23
N LYS A 47 -4.19 -3.26 17.41
CA LYS A 47 -3.81 -2.65 18.68
C LYS A 47 -2.30 -2.67 18.88
N TYR A 48 -1.68 -3.85 18.76
CA TYR A 48 -0.26 -4.03 19.09
C TYR A 48 0.67 -3.45 18.03
N TYR A 49 0.32 -3.54 16.74
CA TYR A 49 1.23 -3.19 15.67
C TYR A 49 1.02 -1.80 15.08
N PHE A 50 -0.11 -1.15 15.37
CA PHE A 50 -0.37 0.21 14.93
C PHE A 50 -0.67 1.15 16.10
N LEU A 51 -1.75 0.90 16.86
CA LEU A 51 -2.20 1.82 17.90
C LEU A 51 -1.15 2.05 18.99
N ASP A 52 -0.59 0.98 19.55
CA ASP A 52 0.43 1.08 20.61
C ASP A 52 1.71 1.78 20.10
N ALA A 53 2.01 1.70 18.80
CA ALA A 53 3.13 2.38 18.18
C ALA A 53 2.92 3.90 18.07
N LEU A 54 1.67 4.40 18.12
CA LEU A 54 1.36 5.83 18.17
C LEU A 54 1.73 6.48 19.51
N ARG A 55 1.93 5.67 20.57
CA ARG A 55 2.30 6.13 21.93
C ARG A 55 1.35 7.20 22.51
N ARG A 56 0.07 7.13 22.15
CA ARG A 56 -0.98 7.99 22.70
C ARG A 56 -1.68 7.27 23.87
N PRO A 57 -2.07 7.99 24.94
CA PRO A 57 -2.77 7.39 26.07
C PRO A 57 -4.21 7.02 25.69
N TYR A 58 -4.64 5.85 26.14
CA TYR A 58 -6.03 5.37 26.07
C TYR A 58 -6.25 4.33 27.17
N ASP A 59 -7.50 4.04 27.52
CA ASP A 59 -7.82 3.02 28.51
C ASP A 59 -7.76 1.62 27.87
N LYS A 60 -6.71 0.87 28.20
CA LYS A 60 -6.49 -0.46 27.65
C LYS A 60 -7.56 -1.46 28.07
N GLN A 61 -8.12 -1.33 29.26
CA GLN A 61 -9.12 -2.27 29.75
C GLN A 61 -10.45 -1.99 29.04
N GLN A 62 -10.91 -0.74 29.02
CA GLN A 62 -12.15 -0.37 28.34
C GLN A 62 -12.09 -0.65 26.83
N LEU A 63 -10.92 -0.49 26.19
CA LEU A 63 -10.77 -0.85 24.78
C LEU A 63 -10.96 -2.37 24.54
N ILE A 64 -10.42 -3.21 25.43
CA ILE A 64 -10.60 -4.67 25.32
C ILE A 64 -12.06 -5.05 25.55
N GLU A 65 -12.73 -4.41 26.52
CA GLU A 65 -14.17 -4.59 26.76
C GLU A 65 -15.00 -4.22 25.50
N ASP A 66 -14.68 -3.10 24.85
CA ASP A 66 -15.31 -2.69 23.58
C ASP A 66 -15.00 -3.66 22.44
N PHE A 67 -13.77 -4.18 22.33
CA PHE A 67 -13.42 -5.20 21.33
C PHE A 67 -14.22 -6.49 21.53
N GLU A 68 -14.39 -6.92 22.79
CA GLU A 68 -15.20 -8.07 23.11
C GLU A 68 -16.67 -7.85 22.79
N ALA A 69 -17.20 -6.65 23.09
CA ALA A 69 -18.58 -6.28 22.76
C ALA A 69 -18.82 -6.30 21.25
N LEU A 70 -17.92 -5.71 20.45
CA LEU A 70 -18.00 -5.76 18.98
C LEU A 70 -17.90 -7.20 18.45
N SER A 71 -16.97 -7.99 18.98
CA SER A 71 -16.78 -9.38 18.57
C SER A 71 -18.04 -10.21 18.86
N ASN A 72 -18.63 -10.04 20.05
CA ASN A 72 -19.89 -10.67 20.40
C ASN A 72 -21.01 -10.22 19.45
N TYR A 73 -21.16 -8.92 19.21
CA TYR A 73 -22.17 -8.37 18.29
C TYR A 73 -22.10 -8.99 16.89
N LEU A 74 -20.89 -9.11 16.33
CA LEU A 74 -20.69 -9.67 14.99
C LEU A 74 -20.84 -11.19 14.94
N THR A 75 -20.52 -11.91 16.02
CA THR A 75 -20.74 -13.37 16.05
C THR A 75 -22.21 -13.80 16.10
N HIS A 76 -23.11 -12.89 16.49
CA HIS A 76 -24.56 -13.08 16.41
C HIS A 76 -25.14 -12.79 15.01
N ALA A 77 -24.30 -12.78 13.97
CA ALA A 77 -24.77 -12.79 12.59
C ALA A 77 -25.71 -13.98 12.35
N GLU A 78 -26.91 -13.67 11.85
CA GLU A 78 -27.98 -14.65 11.60
C GLU A 78 -27.56 -15.72 10.58
N TYR A 79 -26.76 -15.31 9.59
CA TYR A 79 -26.34 -16.16 8.49
C TYR A 79 -24.87 -16.55 8.63
N LYS A 80 -24.62 -17.86 8.63
CA LYS A 80 -23.26 -18.42 8.57
C LYS A 80 -23.20 -19.42 7.43
N PHE A 81 -22.32 -19.14 6.47
CA PHE A 81 -22.12 -19.92 5.25
C PHE A 81 -20.63 -20.12 5.00
N PHE A 82 -20.25 -20.58 3.81
CA PHE A 82 -18.85 -20.54 3.40
C PHE A 82 -18.42 -19.08 3.30
N MET A 83 -17.33 -18.71 3.97
CA MET A 83 -16.72 -17.39 3.93
C MET A 83 -15.33 -17.54 3.32
N PHE A 84 -15.09 -16.82 2.22
CA PHE A 84 -13.85 -16.83 1.44
C PHE A 84 -12.64 -16.26 2.23
N ARG A 85 -12.91 -15.35 3.17
CA ARG A 85 -11.96 -14.65 4.04
C ARG A 85 -11.17 -13.54 3.34
N ASP A 86 -10.34 -13.84 2.34
CA ASP A 86 -9.53 -12.81 1.65
C ASP A 86 -10.03 -12.57 0.23
N PHE A 87 -11.34 -12.32 0.10
CA PHE A 87 -11.93 -12.08 -1.22
C PHE A 87 -11.57 -10.70 -1.75
N GLN A 88 -10.73 -10.66 -2.78
CA GLN A 88 -10.22 -9.46 -3.45
C GLN A 88 -10.36 -9.60 -4.97
N SER A 89 -10.18 -8.50 -5.71
CA SER A 89 -10.30 -8.51 -7.19
C SER A 89 -9.26 -9.43 -7.85
N ARG A 90 -8.10 -9.63 -7.21
CA ARG A 90 -7.05 -10.55 -7.67
C ARG A 90 -7.42 -12.04 -7.59
N ASN A 91 -8.46 -12.38 -6.84
CA ASN A 91 -8.97 -13.75 -6.71
C ASN A 91 -9.96 -14.11 -7.84
N ILE A 92 -10.23 -13.18 -8.76
CA ILE A 92 -11.30 -13.28 -9.74
C ILE A 92 -10.70 -13.45 -11.13
N MET A 93 -11.06 -14.55 -11.79
CA MET A 93 -10.75 -14.79 -13.19
C MET A 93 -11.98 -14.54 -14.04
N VAL A 94 -11.83 -13.70 -15.07
CA VAL A 94 -12.89 -13.40 -16.04
C VAL A 94 -12.53 -14.08 -17.36
N THR A 95 -13.42 -14.95 -17.84
CA THR A 95 -13.24 -15.67 -19.10
C THR A 95 -14.34 -15.26 -20.09
N SER A 96 -13.99 -15.20 -21.38
CA SER A 96 -14.97 -15.08 -22.44
C SER A 96 -15.40 -16.48 -22.90
N PRO A 97 -16.67 -16.72 -23.27
CA PRO A 97 -17.09 -18.01 -23.80
C PRO A 97 -16.28 -18.37 -25.06
N LEU A 98 -15.85 -19.63 -25.16
CA LEU A 98 -15.02 -20.14 -26.26
C LEU A 98 -15.79 -20.36 -27.58
N SER A 99 -17.11 -20.14 -27.65
CA SER A 99 -17.88 -20.23 -28.90
C SER A 99 -19.19 -19.41 -28.88
N PRO A 100 -19.58 -18.75 -29.98
CA PRO A 100 -20.85 -18.01 -30.09
C PRO A 100 -22.10 -18.91 -30.21
N SER A 101 -21.93 -20.23 -30.38
CA SER A 101 -23.02 -21.15 -30.73
C SER A 101 -23.83 -21.69 -29.53
N GLY A 102 -23.53 -21.24 -28.32
CA GLY A 102 -24.20 -21.67 -27.09
C GLY A 102 -24.82 -20.52 -26.30
N GLY A 103 -25.73 -19.74 -26.90
CA GLY A 103 -26.78 -18.94 -26.22
C GLY A 103 -26.44 -17.97 -25.07
N GLY A 104 -25.18 -17.85 -24.63
CA GLY A 104 -24.77 -17.07 -23.47
C GLY A 104 -23.74 -16.02 -23.86
N ASN A 105 -24.21 -14.83 -24.24
CA ASN A 105 -23.35 -13.67 -24.51
C ASN A 105 -22.87 -13.01 -23.21
N GLY A 106 -22.11 -13.72 -22.37
CA GLY A 106 -21.65 -13.17 -21.10
C GLY A 106 -20.28 -13.67 -20.66
N GLU A 107 -19.43 -12.73 -20.22
CA GLU A 107 -18.19 -13.01 -19.48
C GLU A 107 -18.49 -13.91 -18.28
N VAL A 108 -17.77 -15.00 -18.08
CA VAL A 108 -17.94 -15.91 -16.93
C VAL A 108 -16.91 -15.57 -15.86
N VAL A 109 -17.34 -15.62 -14.60
CA VAL A 109 -16.50 -15.31 -13.44
C VAL A 109 -16.15 -16.61 -12.72
N HIS A 110 -14.87 -16.78 -12.39
CA HIS A 110 -14.36 -17.88 -11.58
C HIS A 110 -13.55 -17.33 -10.41
N PHE A 111 -13.48 -18.10 -9.32
CA PHE A 111 -12.71 -17.74 -8.14
C PHE A 111 -11.56 -18.71 -7.88
N ILE A 112 -10.44 -18.17 -7.44
CA ILE A 112 -9.21 -18.89 -7.09
C ILE A 112 -8.67 -18.41 -5.74
N ASP A 113 -7.74 -19.17 -5.14
CA ASP A 113 -7.01 -18.72 -3.94
C ASP A 113 -7.95 -18.53 -2.72
N TYR A 114 -8.85 -19.51 -2.50
CA TYR A 114 -9.82 -19.56 -1.38
C TYR A 114 -9.43 -20.54 -0.25
N GLN A 115 -8.16 -20.94 -0.16
CA GLN A 115 -7.66 -21.87 0.86
C GLN A 115 -7.76 -21.33 2.30
N GLY A 116 -7.99 -20.03 2.47
CA GLY A 116 -8.29 -19.41 3.77
C GLY A 116 -9.76 -19.49 4.16
N GLY A 117 -10.60 -20.11 3.33
CA GLY A 117 -12.04 -20.17 3.53
C GLY A 117 -12.44 -21.01 4.75
N MET A 118 -13.50 -20.58 5.43
CA MET A 118 -14.03 -21.21 6.65
C MET A 118 -15.51 -20.87 6.83
N LYS A 119 -16.18 -21.42 7.85
CA LYS A 119 -17.55 -21.04 8.18
C LYS A 119 -17.58 -19.59 8.66
N GLY A 120 -18.49 -18.75 8.18
CA GLY A 120 -18.52 -17.36 8.63
C GLY A 120 -19.67 -16.55 8.04
N ALA A 121 -19.71 -15.28 8.43
CA ALA A 121 -20.74 -14.36 7.99
C ALA A 121 -20.48 -13.89 6.54
N PRO A 122 -21.48 -13.95 5.65
CA PRO A 122 -21.32 -13.60 4.24
C PRO A 122 -20.86 -12.14 4.02
N GLN A 123 -21.25 -11.24 4.92
CA GLN A 123 -20.91 -9.83 4.94
C GLN A 123 -19.39 -9.59 4.85
N TYR A 124 -18.59 -10.47 5.45
CA TYR A 124 -17.14 -10.29 5.54
C TYR A 124 -16.48 -10.25 4.15
N ASP A 125 -16.88 -11.15 3.25
CA ASP A 125 -16.29 -11.22 1.91
C ASP A 125 -16.72 -10.02 1.06
N VAL A 126 -17.97 -9.55 1.22
CA VAL A 126 -18.46 -8.33 0.57
C VAL A 126 -17.67 -7.11 1.07
N ALA A 127 -17.41 -7.03 2.37
CA ALA A 127 -16.58 -5.98 2.96
C ALA A 127 -15.16 -6.04 2.39
N SER A 128 -14.57 -7.24 2.32
CA SER A 128 -13.24 -7.45 1.74
C SER A 128 -13.17 -7.03 0.27
N MET A 129 -14.21 -7.28 -0.52
CA MET A 129 -14.24 -6.90 -1.94
C MET A 129 -14.42 -5.39 -2.15
N LEU A 130 -15.37 -4.78 -1.44
CA LEU A 130 -15.77 -3.39 -1.69
C LEU A 130 -14.82 -2.36 -1.07
N TRP A 131 -14.10 -2.74 -0.01
CA TRP A 131 -13.19 -1.86 0.74
C TRP A 131 -11.71 -2.13 0.50
N GLN A 132 -11.37 -2.68 -0.67
CA GLN A 132 -9.97 -2.82 -1.08
C GLN A 132 -9.33 -1.44 -1.26
N ALA A 133 -8.35 -1.11 -0.42
CA ALA A 133 -7.67 0.19 -0.45
C ALA A 133 -7.12 0.59 -1.83
N ARG A 134 -6.64 -0.38 -2.63
CA ARG A 134 -6.14 -0.14 -3.98
C ARG A 134 -7.21 0.10 -5.03
N ALA A 135 -8.43 -0.45 -4.83
CA ALA A 135 -9.51 -0.30 -5.80
C ALA A 135 -10.16 1.08 -5.73
N ASN A 136 -10.12 1.72 -4.54
CA ASN A 136 -10.64 3.06 -4.28
C ASN A 136 -12.01 3.31 -4.95
N LEU A 137 -12.95 2.37 -4.74
CA LEU A 137 -14.26 2.42 -5.38
C LEU A 137 -15.05 3.66 -4.90
N PRO A 138 -15.81 4.31 -5.80
CA PRO A 138 -16.78 5.34 -5.42
C PRO A 138 -17.81 4.83 -4.39
N ASP A 139 -18.33 5.72 -3.54
CA ASP A 139 -19.22 5.32 -2.45
C ASP A 139 -20.62 4.93 -2.95
N ASP A 140 -21.11 5.55 -4.02
CA ASP A 140 -22.31 5.13 -4.73
C ASP A 140 -22.15 3.69 -5.27
N TRP A 141 -20.96 3.34 -5.79
CA TRP A 141 -20.68 1.97 -6.20
C TRP A 141 -20.73 1.00 -5.02
N LYS A 142 -20.06 1.31 -3.90
CA LYS A 142 -20.08 0.45 -2.71
C LYS A 142 -21.52 0.19 -2.22
N ASN A 143 -22.33 1.24 -2.17
CA ASN A 143 -23.71 1.14 -1.73
C ASN A 143 -24.59 0.33 -2.69
N ASN A 144 -24.51 0.62 -3.99
CA ASN A 144 -25.31 -0.08 -5.00
C ASN A 144 -24.91 -1.56 -5.13
N LEU A 145 -23.61 -1.85 -5.08
CA LEU A 145 -23.09 -3.23 -5.13
C LEU A 145 -23.47 -4.04 -3.89
N LEU A 146 -23.52 -3.42 -2.71
CA LEU A 146 -24.01 -4.07 -1.50
C LEU A 146 -25.52 -4.38 -1.61
N GLU A 147 -26.33 -3.47 -2.15
CA GLU A 147 -27.76 -3.71 -2.41
C GLU A 147 -27.98 -4.82 -3.45
N ASP A 148 -27.19 -4.82 -4.52
CA ASP A 148 -27.17 -5.86 -5.55
C ASP A 148 -26.83 -7.23 -4.92
N TYR A 149 -25.79 -7.28 -4.08
CA TYR A 149 -25.40 -8.48 -3.34
C TYR A 149 -26.52 -8.99 -2.43
N MET A 150 -27.09 -8.12 -1.58
CA MET A 150 -28.17 -8.53 -0.66
C MET A 150 -29.37 -9.10 -1.42
N SER A 151 -29.73 -8.46 -2.55
CA SER A 151 -30.83 -8.91 -3.40
C SER A 151 -30.56 -10.26 -4.07
N ALA A 152 -29.31 -10.54 -4.44
CA ALA A 152 -28.89 -11.84 -4.95
C ALA A 152 -28.90 -12.91 -3.85
N PHE A 153 -28.37 -12.57 -2.68
CA PHE A 153 -28.31 -13.45 -1.52
C PHE A 153 -29.70 -13.88 -1.05
N GLU A 154 -30.66 -12.94 -0.91
CA GLU A 154 -32.07 -13.22 -0.57
C GLU A 154 -32.73 -14.23 -1.52
N LYS A 155 -32.49 -14.09 -2.83
CA LYS A 155 -33.01 -15.02 -3.83
C LYS A 155 -32.46 -16.43 -3.65
N ILE A 156 -31.18 -16.55 -3.28
CA ILE A 156 -30.50 -17.85 -3.14
C ILE A 156 -30.93 -18.56 -1.85
N ILE A 157 -31.07 -17.83 -0.74
CA ILE A 157 -31.54 -18.39 0.54
C ILE A 157 -33.06 -18.53 0.60
N ALA A 158 -33.78 -18.03 -0.41
CA ALA A 158 -35.24 -18.04 -0.52
C ALA A 158 -35.98 -17.45 0.71
N THR A 159 -35.37 -16.45 1.36
CA THR A 159 -35.88 -15.78 2.57
C THR A 159 -35.51 -14.29 2.53
N HIS A 160 -36.33 -13.45 3.17
CA HIS A 160 -36.04 -12.02 3.30
C HIS A 160 -34.98 -11.77 4.37
N VAL A 161 -34.05 -10.86 4.08
CA VAL A 161 -33.00 -10.45 5.01
C VAL A 161 -33.37 -9.11 5.62
N ASP A 162 -33.22 -8.95 6.93
CA ASP A 162 -33.25 -7.62 7.55
C ASP A 162 -32.04 -6.82 7.07
N ARG A 163 -32.26 -5.97 6.06
CA ARG A 163 -31.21 -5.16 5.43
C ARG A 163 -30.58 -4.16 6.41
N THR A 164 -31.30 -3.74 7.45
CA THR A 164 -30.76 -2.82 8.46
C THR A 164 -29.72 -3.53 9.32
N ILE A 165 -30.08 -4.70 9.84
CA ILE A 165 -29.16 -5.53 10.64
C ILE A 165 -27.97 -5.98 9.77
N PHE A 166 -28.24 -6.44 8.55
CA PHE A 166 -27.20 -6.88 7.62
C PHE A 166 -26.18 -5.77 7.35
N ARG A 167 -26.64 -4.55 7.06
CA ARG A 167 -25.77 -3.38 6.83
C ARG A 167 -24.98 -3.00 8.08
N SER A 168 -25.61 -3.04 9.25
CA SER A 168 -24.95 -2.73 10.53
C SER A 168 -23.81 -3.71 10.83
N GLN A 169 -24.02 -5.01 10.62
CA GLN A 169 -23.00 -6.04 10.78
C GLN A 169 -21.92 -5.96 9.70
N TYR A 170 -22.31 -5.70 8.45
CA TYR A 170 -21.38 -5.42 7.35
C TYR A 170 -20.43 -4.28 7.71
N ASN A 171 -20.95 -3.17 8.26
CA ASN A 171 -20.13 -2.05 8.70
C ASN A 171 -19.12 -2.46 9.79
N GLY A 172 -19.51 -3.30 10.75
CA GLY A 172 -18.55 -3.81 11.74
C GLY A 172 -17.42 -4.66 11.10
N TYR A 173 -17.73 -5.47 10.08
CA TYR A 173 -16.70 -6.20 9.34
C TYR A 173 -15.81 -5.29 8.46
N VAL A 174 -16.37 -4.24 7.87
CA VAL A 174 -15.58 -3.21 7.18
C VAL A 174 -14.58 -2.57 8.15
N LEU A 175 -15.02 -2.18 9.35
CA LEU A 175 -14.13 -1.60 10.35
C LEU A 175 -12.98 -2.55 10.69
N ILE A 176 -13.27 -3.83 10.99
CA ILE A 176 -12.23 -4.83 11.28
C ILE A 176 -11.23 -4.93 10.13
N ARG A 177 -11.70 -4.95 8.87
CA ARG A 177 -10.82 -4.99 7.70
C ARG A 177 -9.90 -3.78 7.61
N LEU A 178 -10.45 -2.57 7.79
CA LEU A 178 -9.66 -1.34 7.77
C LEU A 178 -8.57 -1.35 8.85
N LEU A 179 -8.91 -1.84 10.05
CA LEU A 179 -7.97 -1.95 11.17
C LEU A 179 -6.94 -3.05 10.96
N GLN A 180 -7.33 -4.19 10.41
CA GLN A 180 -6.41 -5.28 10.06
C GLN A 180 -5.35 -4.79 9.05
N VAL A 181 -5.76 -4.00 8.06
CA VAL A 181 -4.85 -3.35 7.10
C VAL A 181 -3.89 -2.41 7.82
N LEU A 182 -4.38 -1.56 8.73
CA LEU A 182 -3.53 -0.68 9.54
C LEU A 182 -2.56 -1.46 10.42
N GLY A 183 -3.00 -2.55 11.06
CA GLY A 183 -2.13 -3.46 11.81
C GLY A 183 -1.03 -4.06 10.94
N ALA A 184 -1.36 -4.48 9.72
CA ALA A 184 -0.39 -5.04 8.77
C ALA A 184 0.62 -3.98 8.31
N TYR A 185 0.16 -2.76 8.02
CA TYR A 185 1.03 -1.65 7.65
C TYR A 185 1.91 -1.21 8.81
N GLY A 186 1.37 -1.21 10.03
CA GLY A 186 2.11 -0.96 11.25
C GLY A 186 3.22 -1.99 11.47
N PHE A 187 2.89 -3.29 11.42
CA PHE A 187 3.88 -4.37 11.58
C PHE A 187 4.98 -4.31 10.50
N ARG A 188 4.58 -4.30 9.22
CA ARG A 188 5.54 -4.34 8.11
C ARG A 188 6.32 -3.03 7.97
N GLY A 189 5.67 -1.90 8.21
CA GLY A 189 6.26 -0.57 8.07
C GLY A 189 7.08 -0.15 9.29
N LEU A 190 6.47 -0.14 10.47
CA LEU A 190 7.08 0.40 11.70
C LEU A 190 8.06 -0.58 12.35
N PHE A 191 7.75 -1.90 12.33
CA PHE A 191 8.58 -2.91 12.98
C PHE A 191 9.57 -3.56 12.01
N GLU A 192 9.13 -4.00 10.83
CA GLU A 192 10.04 -4.59 9.82
C GLU A 192 10.75 -3.54 8.94
N ARG A 193 10.46 -2.24 9.12
CA ARG A 193 11.11 -1.11 8.41
C ARG A 193 10.95 -1.16 6.88
N LYS A 194 9.84 -1.70 6.38
CA LYS A 194 9.55 -1.73 4.93
C LYS A 194 8.84 -0.45 4.49
N ALA A 195 9.60 0.47 3.90
CA ALA A 195 9.15 1.83 3.55
C ALA A 195 7.82 1.91 2.76
N HIS A 196 7.58 1.01 1.81
CA HIS A 196 6.36 1.02 0.98
C HIS A 196 5.06 0.76 1.77
N PHE A 197 5.15 0.17 2.97
CA PHE A 197 4.00 0.04 3.86
C PHE A 197 3.70 1.36 4.58
N LEU A 198 4.73 2.12 4.97
CA LEU A 198 4.58 3.43 5.61
C LEU A 198 3.87 4.42 4.69
N THR A 199 4.24 4.43 3.40
CA THR A 199 3.59 5.29 2.41
C THR A 199 2.11 4.97 2.17
N SER A 200 1.63 3.80 2.63
CA SER A 200 0.22 3.39 2.49
C SER A 200 -0.64 3.75 3.71
N ILE A 201 -0.02 4.05 4.86
CA ILE A 201 -0.74 4.38 6.11
C ILE A 201 -1.65 5.62 5.95
N PRO A 202 -1.24 6.74 5.33
CA PRO A 202 -2.08 7.92 5.21
C PRO A 202 -3.40 7.65 4.49
N LEU A 203 -3.37 6.88 3.40
CA LEU A 203 -4.58 6.51 2.66
C LEU A 203 -5.49 5.61 3.50
N ALA A 204 -4.92 4.65 4.24
CA ALA A 204 -5.69 3.79 5.12
C ALA A 204 -6.38 4.59 6.26
N LEU A 205 -5.69 5.57 6.86
CA LEU A 205 -6.26 6.45 7.87
C LEU A 205 -7.35 7.37 7.31
N LYS A 206 -7.19 7.90 6.09
CA LYS A 206 -8.23 8.69 5.41
C LYS A 206 -9.48 7.85 5.12
N ASN A 207 -9.30 6.60 4.68
CA ASN A 207 -10.42 5.67 4.48
C ASN A 207 -11.13 5.35 5.81
N LEU A 208 -10.36 5.16 6.90
CA LEU A 208 -10.93 4.96 8.23
C LEU A 208 -11.70 6.19 8.71
N ARG A 209 -11.14 7.40 8.54
CA ARG A 209 -11.82 8.66 8.87
C ARG A 209 -13.16 8.75 8.15
N TRP A 210 -13.15 8.61 6.83
CA TRP A 210 -14.37 8.67 6.04
C TRP A 210 -15.38 7.63 6.52
N PHE A 211 -14.95 6.40 6.81
CA PHE A 211 -15.84 5.35 7.29
C PHE A 211 -16.50 5.72 8.63
N ILE A 212 -15.74 6.16 9.63
CA ILE A 212 -16.30 6.45 10.97
C ILE A 212 -17.17 7.72 11.01
N GLU A 213 -17.01 8.61 10.03
CA GLU A 213 -17.82 9.82 9.88
C GLU A 213 -19.13 9.55 9.12
N ASN A 214 -19.15 8.57 8.21
CA ASN A 214 -20.26 8.35 7.30
C ASN A 214 -21.06 7.05 7.56
N GLN A 215 -20.53 6.14 8.39
CA GLN A 215 -21.15 4.85 8.66
C GLN A 215 -21.43 4.64 10.14
N SER A 216 -22.54 3.98 10.45
CA SER A 216 -22.92 3.57 11.80
C SER A 216 -22.85 2.06 11.93
N MET A 217 -22.37 1.57 13.08
CA MET A 217 -22.29 0.15 13.42
C MET A 217 -23.48 -0.34 14.26
N GLY A 218 -24.39 0.56 14.67
CA GLY A 218 -25.55 0.19 15.49
C GLY A 218 -25.22 -0.27 16.92
N ILE A 219 -23.97 -0.13 17.37
CA ILE A 219 -23.50 -0.44 18.72
C ILE A 219 -22.64 0.71 19.26
N ALA A 220 -22.78 1.03 20.54
CA ALA A 220 -21.97 2.03 21.23
C ALA A 220 -20.69 1.40 21.79
N LEU A 221 -19.54 1.92 21.36
CA LEU A 221 -18.19 1.47 21.76
C LEU A 221 -17.36 2.72 22.09
N PRO A 222 -17.56 3.33 23.27
CA PRO A 222 -17.08 4.67 23.55
C PRO A 222 -15.55 4.79 23.62
N GLU A 223 -14.86 3.82 24.21
CA GLU A 223 -13.40 3.87 24.27
C GLU A 223 -12.79 3.56 22.91
N PHE A 224 -13.37 2.60 22.19
CA PHE A 224 -12.95 2.31 20.84
C PHE A 224 -13.15 3.51 19.92
N ARG A 225 -14.26 4.25 20.06
CA ARG A 225 -14.48 5.50 19.31
C ARG A 225 -13.38 6.52 19.57
N LYS A 226 -13.01 6.76 20.84
CA LYS A 226 -11.89 7.66 21.18
C LYS A 226 -10.58 7.21 20.54
N VAL A 227 -10.28 5.91 20.58
CA VAL A 227 -9.09 5.33 19.97
C VAL A 227 -9.07 5.54 18.46
N LEU A 228 -10.21 5.36 17.78
CA LEU A 228 -10.33 5.63 16.35
C LEU A 228 -10.12 7.12 16.05
N ASP A 229 -10.72 8.01 16.83
CA ASP A 229 -10.56 9.47 16.69
C ASP A 229 -9.07 9.89 16.89
N ILE A 230 -8.34 9.24 17.81
CA ILE A 230 -6.88 9.41 17.95
C ILE A 230 -6.17 9.00 16.67
N CYS A 231 -6.45 7.81 16.14
CA CYS A 231 -5.77 7.29 14.95
C CYS A 231 -5.99 8.17 13.72
N ILE A 232 -7.18 8.74 13.58
CA ILE A 232 -7.55 9.53 12.40
C ILE A 232 -7.24 11.02 12.57
N ALA A 233 -6.68 11.49 13.68
CA ALA A 233 -6.35 12.90 13.86
C ALA A 233 -5.39 13.43 12.78
N ASP A 234 -5.53 14.69 12.38
CA ASP A 234 -4.70 15.31 11.32
C ASP A 234 -3.20 15.16 11.61
N GLU A 235 -2.79 15.39 12.86
CA GLU A 235 -1.40 15.21 13.30
C GLU A 235 -0.85 13.78 13.08
N ILE A 236 -1.69 12.75 13.24
CA ILE A 236 -1.28 11.35 13.01
C ILE A 236 -1.20 11.06 11.51
N ILE A 237 -2.16 11.55 10.71
CA ILE A 237 -2.11 11.38 9.25
C ILE A 237 -0.88 12.09 8.68
N GLU A 238 -0.60 13.31 9.11
CA GLU A 238 0.56 14.11 8.71
C GLU A 238 1.88 13.42 9.10
N GLN A 239 1.96 12.84 10.31
CA GLN A 239 3.14 12.08 10.76
C GLN A 239 3.54 10.97 9.77
N PHE A 240 2.57 10.31 9.13
CA PHE A 240 2.84 9.25 8.16
C PHE A 240 2.81 9.73 6.70
N THR A 241 2.42 10.97 6.45
CA THR A 241 2.35 11.51 5.09
C THR A 241 3.77 11.79 4.60
N PRO A 242 4.24 11.12 3.52
CA PRO A 242 5.55 11.40 2.98
C PRO A 242 5.65 12.87 2.58
N LEU A 243 6.69 13.55 3.04
CA LEU A 243 6.95 14.90 2.62
C LEU A 243 7.20 14.91 1.11
N GLN A 244 6.52 15.79 0.40
CA GLN A 244 6.66 15.96 -1.05
C GLN A 244 6.80 17.44 -1.38
N ALA A 245 7.57 17.75 -2.42
CA ALA A 245 7.60 19.09 -2.98
C ALA A 245 6.24 19.40 -3.62
N SER A 246 5.78 20.65 -3.49
CA SER A 246 4.56 21.13 -4.13
C SER A 246 4.89 22.01 -5.34
N GLU A 247 3.89 22.33 -6.15
CA GLU A 247 4.05 23.31 -7.24
C GLU A 247 4.38 24.71 -6.72
N ASP A 248 3.86 25.06 -5.54
CA ASP A 248 4.08 26.35 -4.87
C ASP A 248 5.46 26.46 -4.21
N ASN A 249 6.09 25.31 -3.89
CA ASN A 249 7.42 25.24 -3.30
C ASN A 249 8.27 24.15 -4.00
N PRO A 250 8.67 24.38 -5.26
CA PRO A 250 9.36 23.38 -6.04
C PRO A 250 10.86 23.38 -5.71
N LEU A 251 11.29 22.47 -4.83
CA LEU A 251 12.72 22.18 -4.69
C LEU A 251 13.27 21.56 -5.99
N ILE A 252 14.22 22.25 -6.64
CA ILE A 252 14.90 21.77 -7.85
C ILE A 252 16.24 21.14 -7.46
N ILE A 253 16.40 19.84 -7.71
CA ILE A 253 17.64 19.13 -7.39
C ILE A 253 18.44 18.89 -8.66
N LYS A 254 19.62 19.50 -8.73
CA LYS A 254 20.57 19.30 -9.82
C LYS A 254 21.54 18.17 -9.47
N ILE A 255 21.50 17.09 -10.24
CA ILE A 255 22.36 15.92 -10.03
C ILE A 255 23.37 15.85 -11.17
N ASN A 256 24.66 15.85 -10.85
CA ASN A 256 25.73 15.76 -11.82
C ASN A 256 26.48 14.43 -11.71
N SER A 257 26.93 13.87 -12.84
CA SER A 257 28.04 12.91 -12.86
C SER A 257 29.24 13.51 -13.58
N PHE A 258 30.43 13.34 -13.01
CA PHE A 258 31.64 13.95 -13.57
C PHE A 258 32.88 13.05 -13.47
N SER A 259 33.91 13.44 -14.21
CA SER A 259 35.26 12.91 -14.09
C SER A 259 36.10 13.75 -13.14
N TYR A 260 36.73 13.13 -12.14
CA TYR A 260 37.71 13.83 -11.29
C TYR A 260 38.89 14.42 -12.08
N LYS A 261 39.17 13.92 -13.30
CA LYS A 261 40.18 14.52 -14.19
C LYS A 261 39.79 15.92 -14.67
N ASN A 262 38.50 16.21 -14.75
CA ASN A 262 37.95 17.46 -15.27
C ASN A 262 37.48 18.41 -14.14
N GLY A 263 37.80 18.07 -12.88
CA GLY A 263 37.41 18.82 -11.69
C GLY A 263 35.95 18.64 -11.28
N ILE A 264 35.65 19.02 -10.04
CA ILE A 264 34.29 19.02 -9.48
C ILE A 264 33.45 20.11 -10.19
N PRO A 265 32.20 19.84 -10.59
CA PRO A 265 31.32 20.86 -11.16
C PRO A 265 31.14 22.05 -10.20
N GLY A 266 31.26 23.28 -10.73
CA GLY A 266 31.06 24.49 -9.93
C GLY A 266 29.61 24.65 -9.47
N ASP A 267 29.42 25.22 -8.29
CA ASP A 267 28.12 25.62 -7.76
C ASP A 267 27.81 27.07 -8.18
N SER A 268 26.70 27.27 -8.88
CA SER A 268 26.22 28.58 -9.33
C SER A 268 25.06 29.11 -8.47
N SER A 269 24.63 28.39 -7.42
CA SER A 269 23.43 28.70 -6.64
C SER A 269 23.67 29.67 -5.47
N GLY A 270 24.91 29.98 -5.12
CA GLY A 270 25.26 30.95 -4.08
C GLY A 270 25.06 30.49 -2.63
N ASN A 271 24.44 29.32 -2.40
CA ASN A 271 24.11 28.78 -1.07
C ASN A 271 25.14 27.78 -0.51
N GLY A 272 26.32 27.64 -1.13
CA GLY A 272 27.45 26.93 -0.53
C GLY A 272 27.58 25.44 -0.90
N GLY A 273 27.05 25.01 -2.03
CA GLY A 273 27.17 23.64 -2.54
C GLY A 273 26.31 22.64 -1.78
N GLY A 274 25.89 21.57 -2.46
CA GLY A 274 25.33 20.41 -1.80
C GLY A 274 26.39 19.31 -1.68
N PHE A 275 26.05 18.09 -2.11
CA PHE A 275 26.91 16.94 -1.89
C PHE A 275 27.85 16.67 -3.05
N VAL A 276 29.06 16.20 -2.73
CA VAL A 276 29.97 15.57 -3.69
C VAL A 276 30.36 14.19 -3.16
N PHE A 277 29.97 13.14 -3.89
CA PHE A 277 30.20 11.75 -3.54
C PHE A 277 31.27 11.14 -4.44
N ASP A 278 32.33 10.59 -3.85
CA ASP A 278 33.39 9.90 -4.57
C ASP A 278 33.07 8.41 -4.78
N CYS A 279 32.82 8.01 -6.02
CA CYS A 279 32.55 6.61 -6.38
C CYS A 279 33.82 5.82 -6.73
N ARG A 280 35.03 6.40 -6.62
CA ARG A 280 36.28 5.73 -7.04
C ARG A 280 36.62 4.48 -6.22
N GLY A 281 36.11 4.39 -4.99
CA GLY A 281 36.27 3.21 -4.13
C GLY A 281 35.51 1.96 -4.58
N ILE A 282 34.49 2.12 -5.43
CA ILE A 282 33.74 0.99 -6.00
C ILE A 282 34.53 0.36 -7.15
N LEU A 283 34.50 -0.98 -7.26
CA LEU A 283 35.18 -1.72 -8.33
C LEU A 283 34.86 -1.12 -9.70
N ASN A 284 35.91 -0.86 -10.49
CA ASN A 284 35.81 -0.09 -11.73
C ASN A 284 35.47 -0.98 -12.94
N PRO A 285 34.28 -0.84 -13.57
CA PRO A 285 33.93 -1.61 -14.76
C PRO A 285 34.89 -1.37 -15.94
N GLY A 286 35.45 -0.16 -16.06
CA GLY A 286 36.39 0.17 -17.14
C GLY A 286 37.73 -0.60 -17.12
N ARG A 287 37.95 -1.51 -16.16
CA ARG A 287 39.08 -2.46 -16.17
C ARG A 287 38.81 -3.69 -17.04
N PHE A 288 37.57 -3.93 -17.44
CA PHE A 288 37.17 -5.06 -18.28
C PHE A 288 36.87 -4.55 -19.69
N ASP A 289 37.42 -5.23 -20.71
CA ASP A 289 37.33 -4.77 -22.11
C ASP A 289 35.90 -4.63 -22.60
N GLU A 290 35.01 -5.53 -22.17
CA GLU A 290 33.58 -5.54 -22.51
C GLU A 290 32.80 -4.30 -22.01
N PHE A 291 33.29 -3.59 -20.98
CA PHE A 291 32.62 -2.39 -20.45
C PHE A 291 33.28 -1.08 -20.88
N LYS A 292 34.44 -1.10 -21.53
CA LYS A 292 35.24 0.11 -21.80
C LYS A 292 34.51 1.18 -22.60
N THR A 293 33.69 0.80 -23.57
CA THR A 293 32.92 1.71 -24.42
C THR A 293 31.50 1.98 -23.91
N LEU A 294 31.06 1.24 -22.89
CA LEU A 294 29.72 1.35 -22.30
C LEU A 294 29.67 2.40 -21.19
N THR A 295 28.48 2.80 -20.78
CA THR A 295 28.22 3.80 -19.74
C THR A 295 27.46 3.18 -18.56
N GLY A 296 27.33 3.93 -17.47
CA GLY A 296 26.50 3.53 -16.32
C GLY A 296 25.01 3.36 -16.64
N ARG A 297 24.57 3.71 -17.85
CA ARG A 297 23.19 3.54 -18.32
C ARG A 297 22.95 2.21 -19.02
N ASP A 298 24.01 1.55 -19.49
CA ASP A 298 23.91 0.29 -20.21
C ASP A 298 23.62 -0.87 -19.26
N LYS A 299 22.75 -1.79 -19.68
CA LYS A 299 22.26 -2.90 -18.83
C LYS A 299 23.39 -3.75 -18.27
N SER A 300 24.36 -4.13 -19.10
CA SER A 300 25.49 -4.97 -18.67
C SER A 300 26.36 -4.30 -17.61
N VAL A 301 26.54 -2.97 -17.69
CA VAL A 301 27.27 -2.20 -16.67
C VAL A 301 26.45 -2.07 -15.38
N LYS A 302 25.14 -1.86 -15.48
CA LYS A 302 24.22 -1.85 -14.32
C LYS A 302 24.27 -3.19 -13.59
N ASP A 303 24.09 -4.28 -14.32
CA ASP A 303 24.10 -5.64 -13.77
C ASP A 303 25.46 -5.93 -13.10
N PHE A 304 26.57 -5.55 -13.73
CA PHE A 304 27.90 -5.67 -13.13
C PHE A 304 28.03 -4.87 -11.82
N LEU A 305 27.62 -3.59 -11.82
CA LEU A 305 27.70 -2.75 -10.63
C LEU A 305 26.83 -3.31 -9.49
N GLU A 306 25.60 -3.74 -9.78
CA GLU A 306 24.65 -4.22 -8.80
C GLU A 306 25.00 -5.61 -8.24
N GLN A 307 25.54 -6.51 -9.07
CA GLN A 307 25.75 -7.91 -8.69
C GLN A 307 27.20 -8.22 -8.28
N GLN A 308 28.17 -7.47 -8.81
CA GLN A 308 29.60 -7.77 -8.59
C GLN A 308 30.31 -6.70 -7.77
N THR A 309 29.60 -5.67 -7.28
CA THR A 309 30.19 -4.60 -6.48
C THR A 309 29.29 -4.21 -5.29
N ARG A 310 29.79 -3.30 -4.45
CA ARG A 310 29.05 -2.75 -3.29
C ARG A 310 28.35 -1.43 -3.58
N ILE A 311 28.02 -1.15 -4.86
CA ILE A 311 27.40 0.13 -5.25
C ILE A 311 26.06 0.36 -4.54
N SER A 312 25.27 -0.71 -4.33
CA SER A 312 23.95 -0.62 -3.72
C SER A 312 24.03 -0.23 -2.24
N GLU A 313 24.99 -0.79 -1.50
CA GLU A 313 25.25 -0.42 -0.10
C GLU A 313 25.71 1.04 0.01
N PHE A 314 26.61 1.46 -0.88
CA PHE A 314 27.07 2.85 -0.97
C PHE A 314 25.91 3.80 -1.26
N LEU A 315 25.07 3.49 -2.25
CA LEU A 315 23.94 4.32 -2.64
C LEU A 315 22.88 4.40 -1.55
N ASN A 316 22.58 3.31 -0.84
CA ASN A 316 21.64 3.37 0.28
C ASN A 316 22.11 4.34 1.36
N SER A 317 23.41 4.33 1.71
CA SER A 317 23.98 5.28 2.66
C SER A 317 23.91 6.73 2.15
N VAL A 318 24.12 6.92 0.85
CA VAL A 318 23.97 8.24 0.21
C VAL A 318 22.52 8.71 0.25
N PHE A 319 21.56 7.82 -0.04
CA PHE A 319 20.13 8.12 0.00
C PHE A 319 19.71 8.57 1.40
N ASP A 320 20.13 7.86 2.44
CA ASP A 320 19.80 8.22 3.83
C ASP A 320 20.29 9.63 4.20
N ILE A 321 21.51 10.01 3.82
CA ILE A 321 22.07 11.34 4.11
C ILE A 321 21.39 12.42 3.29
N VAL A 322 21.15 12.18 2.00
CA VAL A 322 20.51 13.15 1.10
C VAL A 322 19.05 13.36 1.49
N ASP A 323 18.34 12.31 1.88
CA ASP A 323 16.92 12.36 2.26
C ASP A 323 16.69 13.32 3.43
N ILE A 324 17.55 13.29 4.45
CA ILE A 324 17.49 14.24 5.58
C ILE A 324 17.54 15.69 5.09
N THR A 325 18.47 15.97 4.17
CA THR A 325 18.66 17.33 3.64
C THR A 325 17.49 17.77 2.76
N VAL A 326 17.00 16.87 1.90
CA VAL A 326 15.84 17.13 1.04
C VAL A 326 14.60 17.40 1.87
N GLU A 327 14.38 16.64 2.95
CA GLU A 327 13.26 16.86 3.87
C GLU A 327 13.30 18.26 4.50
N ASP A 328 14.46 18.68 5.01
CA ASP A 328 14.62 20.00 5.62
C ASP A 328 14.54 21.13 4.58
N TYR A 329 15.04 20.91 3.38
CA TYR A 329 14.99 21.89 2.29
C TYR A 329 13.55 22.14 1.84
N ILE A 330 12.74 21.09 1.71
CA ILE A 330 11.30 21.23 1.40
C ILE A 330 10.61 21.99 2.54
N LYS A 331 10.81 21.62 3.81
CA LYS A 331 10.18 22.31 4.96
C LYS A 331 10.56 23.80 5.06
N ARG A 332 11.78 24.15 4.66
CA ARG A 332 12.33 25.51 4.74
C ARG A 332 12.18 26.32 3.44
N ASN A 333 11.49 25.78 2.44
CA ASN A 333 11.27 26.40 1.13
C ASN A 333 12.58 26.77 0.41
N PHE A 334 13.56 25.87 0.39
CA PHE A 334 14.78 26.06 -0.40
C PHE A 334 14.50 25.83 -1.90
N GLU A 335 15.06 26.70 -2.73
CA GLU A 335 14.83 26.66 -4.18
C GLU A 335 15.61 25.55 -4.88
N SER A 336 16.85 25.28 -4.44
CA SER A 336 17.71 24.31 -5.14
C SER A 336 18.71 23.58 -4.25
N LEU A 337 19.11 22.39 -4.72
CA LEU A 337 20.17 21.56 -4.14
C LEU A 337 21.02 20.96 -5.25
N VAL A 338 22.35 21.00 -5.12
CA VAL A 338 23.28 20.40 -6.10
C VAL A 338 23.93 19.16 -5.51
N ILE A 339 23.87 18.04 -6.23
CA ILE A 339 24.48 16.76 -5.82
C ILE A 339 25.35 16.25 -6.96
N SER A 340 26.59 15.87 -6.68
CA SER A 340 27.53 15.45 -7.72
C SER A 340 28.19 14.12 -7.39
N PHE A 341 28.20 13.20 -8.33
CA PHE A 341 28.92 11.93 -8.23
C PHE A 341 30.17 11.95 -9.11
N GLY A 342 31.32 11.69 -8.51
CA GLY A 342 32.61 11.67 -9.20
C GLY A 342 33.15 10.26 -9.39
N CYS A 343 33.66 9.95 -10.57
CA CYS A 343 34.54 8.79 -10.75
C CYS A 343 35.75 9.17 -11.61
N THR A 344 36.69 8.24 -11.85
CA THR A 344 37.95 8.57 -12.54
C THR A 344 37.75 9.04 -13.98
N GLY A 345 36.76 8.51 -14.69
CA GLY A 345 36.49 8.84 -16.10
C GLY A 345 35.11 9.43 -16.35
N GLY A 346 34.27 9.57 -15.31
CA GLY A 346 32.92 10.11 -15.46
C GLY A 346 31.97 9.31 -16.35
N GLN A 347 32.18 7.99 -16.52
CA GLN A 347 31.48 7.19 -17.53
C GLN A 347 30.59 6.08 -16.96
N HIS A 348 31.05 5.34 -15.94
CA HIS A 348 30.32 4.18 -15.40
C HIS A 348 29.67 4.46 -14.05
N ARG A 349 30.48 4.43 -12.97
CA ARG A 349 30.04 4.44 -11.58
C ARG A 349 29.27 5.72 -11.23
N SER A 350 29.80 6.88 -11.60
CA SER A 350 29.16 8.16 -11.31
C SER A 350 27.88 8.39 -12.11
N VAL A 351 27.84 7.94 -13.37
CA VAL A 351 26.63 8.01 -14.22
C VAL A 351 25.51 7.18 -13.60
N TYR A 352 25.81 5.91 -13.26
CA TYR A 352 24.84 5.02 -12.63
C TYR A 352 24.34 5.59 -11.29
N ALA A 353 25.23 6.08 -10.44
CA ALA A 353 24.90 6.66 -9.15
C ALA A 353 23.97 7.89 -9.27
N ALA A 354 24.26 8.78 -10.22
CA ALA A 354 23.43 9.95 -10.50
C ALA A 354 22.02 9.57 -10.96
N ASP A 355 21.88 8.60 -11.87
CA ASP A 355 20.57 8.08 -12.31
C ASP A 355 19.81 7.37 -11.19
N ALA A 356 20.51 6.64 -10.32
CA ALA A 356 19.92 5.96 -9.18
C ALA A 356 19.34 6.96 -8.16
N LEU A 357 20.11 8.00 -7.81
CA LEU A 357 19.62 9.06 -6.92
C LEU A 357 18.45 9.84 -7.53
N ALA A 358 18.53 10.17 -8.82
CA ALA A 358 17.44 10.85 -9.53
C ALA A 358 16.12 10.07 -9.43
N ARG A 359 16.16 8.75 -9.61
CA ARG A 359 14.97 7.89 -9.48
C ARG A 359 14.46 7.86 -8.03
N HIS A 360 15.37 7.71 -7.06
CA HIS A 360 15.03 7.67 -5.63
C HIS A 360 14.28 8.95 -5.20
N LEU A 361 14.86 10.12 -5.48
CA LEU A 361 14.30 11.40 -5.05
C LEU A 361 12.97 11.74 -5.72
N ARG A 362 12.80 11.43 -7.01
CA ARG A 362 11.50 11.58 -7.70
C ARG A 362 10.42 10.70 -7.10
N ASN A 363 10.75 9.45 -6.82
CA ASN A 363 9.78 8.50 -6.29
C ASN A 363 9.36 8.87 -4.87
N LYS A 364 10.31 9.26 -4.02
CA LYS A 364 10.07 9.57 -2.60
C LYS A 364 9.46 10.97 -2.39
N PHE A 365 10.06 12.00 -2.97
CA PHE A 365 9.76 13.41 -2.65
C PHE A 365 9.04 14.18 -3.76
N LYS A 366 8.84 13.58 -4.94
CA LYS A 366 8.15 14.26 -6.06
C LYS A 366 8.82 15.59 -6.44
N VAL A 367 10.14 15.68 -6.28
CA VAL A 367 10.96 16.85 -6.62
C VAL A 367 11.30 16.91 -8.11
N LYS A 368 11.54 18.11 -8.62
CA LYS A 368 12.04 18.32 -9.99
C LYS A 368 13.53 18.01 -10.03
N ILE A 369 13.96 17.18 -10.98
CA ILE A 369 15.38 16.80 -11.14
C ILE A 369 15.96 17.40 -12.42
N GLN A 370 17.13 18.03 -12.30
CA GLN A 370 17.99 18.39 -13.42
C GLN A 370 19.21 17.48 -13.41
N LEU A 371 19.22 16.47 -14.27
CA LEU A 371 20.29 15.48 -14.35
C LEU A 371 21.30 15.88 -15.44
N ASN A 372 22.58 15.90 -15.10
CA ASN A 372 23.66 16.31 -16.00
C ASN A 372 24.83 15.32 -15.97
N HIS A 373 25.05 14.61 -17.07
CA HIS A 373 26.20 13.73 -17.24
C HIS A 373 27.28 14.45 -18.03
N ARG A 374 28.22 15.08 -17.31
CA ARG A 374 29.18 16.05 -17.86
C ARG A 374 30.01 15.48 -19.01
N GLU A 375 30.51 14.24 -18.89
CA GLU A 375 31.39 13.65 -19.89
C GLU A 375 30.64 13.08 -21.10
N GLN A 376 29.34 12.85 -20.96
CA GLN A 376 28.47 12.42 -22.05
C GLN A 376 27.75 13.60 -22.72
N ASN A 377 27.90 14.82 -22.19
CA ASN A 377 27.16 16.03 -22.61
C ASN A 377 25.63 15.82 -22.63
N ILE A 378 25.11 15.05 -21.68
CA ILE A 378 23.67 14.79 -21.55
C ILE A 378 23.11 15.66 -20.42
N VAL A 379 22.10 16.47 -20.74
CA VAL A 379 21.32 17.23 -19.76
C VAL A 379 19.85 16.86 -19.91
N GLU A 380 19.23 16.42 -18.81
CA GLU A 380 17.84 15.99 -18.78
C GLU A 380 17.12 16.73 -17.65
N THR A 381 15.95 17.29 -17.95
CA THR A 381 15.03 17.75 -16.91
C THR A 381 13.92 16.72 -16.76
N LYS A 382 13.80 16.17 -15.55
CA LYS A 382 12.75 15.22 -15.19
C LYS A 382 11.78 15.94 -14.27
N GLY A 383 10.55 16.13 -14.76
CA GLY A 383 9.43 16.61 -13.94
C GLY A 383 9.08 15.63 -12.83
N VAL A 384 8.09 16.01 -12.03
CA VAL A 384 7.58 15.19 -10.92
C VAL A 384 7.24 13.77 -11.38
#